data_AF-A0A6B3FCG1-F1
#
_entry.id   AF-A0A6B3FCG1-F1
#
_cell.length_a   1.000
_cell.length_b   1.000
_cell.length_c   1.000
_cell.angle_alpha   90.00
_cell.angle_beta   90.00
_cell.angle_gamma   90.00
#
_symmetry.space_group_name_H-M   'P 1'
#
loop_
_entity.id
_entity.type
_entity.pdbx_description
1 polymer ?
#
loop_
_entity_poly.entity_id
_entity_poly.type
_entity_poly.pdbx_seq_one_letter_code
_entity_poly.pdbx_strand_id
1 'polypeptide(L)'
;PAPDVDRWLGLARPMLRTAPDGGGPVRGRLGGPLMLPPDVPAPGGASAWDEQLIVTLDFATVPEGATDLPLPPDGKVLLFANADLEPEPEGGAVYAPAGAPVEEREVSLNHYVYEYGTPEKLDADLRRTGDLRLVPGVSLPTTPPEDEMLARHPHAEALREI
;
A
#
# COMPACT_ATOMS: atom_id res chain seq x y z
N PRO A 1 7.63 -20.80 29.83
CA PRO A 1 6.70 -19.65 29.82
C PRO A 1 7.40 -18.30 29.64
N ALA A 2 8.37 -17.92 30.50
CA ALA A 2 9.07 -16.63 30.35
C ALA A 2 9.99 -16.52 29.11
N PRO A 3 10.80 -17.55 28.74
CA PRO A 3 11.67 -17.45 27.56
C PRO A 3 10.91 -17.30 26.24
N ASP A 4 9.73 -17.92 26.14
CA ASP A 4 8.88 -17.80 24.96
C ASP A 4 8.26 -16.41 24.86
N VAL A 5 7.84 -15.83 25.99
CA VAL A 5 7.31 -14.46 26.04
C VAL A 5 8.38 -13.44 25.63
N ASP A 6 9.59 -13.54 26.18
CA ASP A 6 10.70 -12.65 25.82
C ASP A 6 11.06 -12.77 24.34
N ARG A 7 11.04 -14.01 23.80
CA ARG A 7 11.23 -14.27 22.37
C ARG A 7 10.15 -13.59 21.52
N TRP A 8 8.87 -13.72 21.89
CA TRP A 8 7.77 -13.11 21.12
C TRP A 8 7.78 -11.58 21.20
N LEU A 9 8.11 -11.02 22.36
CA LEU A 9 8.25 -9.57 22.53
C LEU A 9 9.41 -9.01 21.70
N GLY A 10 10.51 -9.75 21.57
CA GLY A 10 11.63 -9.36 20.69
C GLY A 10 11.32 -9.42 19.19
N LEU A 11 10.26 -10.11 18.80
CA LEU A 11 9.80 -10.23 17.41
C LEU A 11 8.63 -9.29 17.08
N ALA A 12 7.97 -8.74 18.10
CA ALA A 12 6.85 -7.84 17.94
C ALA A 12 7.29 -6.54 17.26
N ARG A 13 6.67 -6.21 16.13
CA ARG A 13 6.97 -5.00 15.36
C ARG A 13 5.81 -4.02 15.38
N PRO A 14 6.05 -2.71 15.60
CA PRO A 14 5.00 -1.70 15.50
C PRO A 14 4.49 -1.65 14.06
N MET A 15 3.17 -1.61 13.92
CA MET A 15 2.53 -1.53 12.60
C MET A 15 1.35 -0.57 12.62
N LEU A 16 0.91 -0.15 11.44
CA LEU A 16 -0.40 0.47 11.23
C LEU A 16 -1.39 -0.57 10.74
N ARG A 17 -2.53 -0.70 11.42
CA ARG A 17 -3.64 -1.56 11.00
C ARG A 17 -4.86 -0.75 10.59
N THR A 18 -5.65 -1.29 9.68
CA THR A 18 -6.93 -0.70 9.29
C THR A 18 -7.91 -0.71 10.46
N ALA A 19 -8.66 0.37 10.60
CA ALA A 19 -9.72 0.51 11.59
C ALA A 19 -10.91 1.27 10.97
N PRO A 20 -11.70 0.63 10.08
CA PRO A 20 -12.77 1.28 9.33
C PRO A 20 -13.77 2.02 10.23
N ASP A 21 -14.13 1.39 11.35
CA ASP A 21 -15.08 1.91 12.35
C ASP A 21 -14.39 2.73 13.48
N GLY A 22 -13.09 2.95 13.39
CA GLY A 22 -12.33 3.68 14.39
C GLY A 22 -12.52 5.20 14.29
N GLY A 23 -12.52 5.91 15.42
CA GLY A 23 -12.57 7.39 15.46
C GLY A 23 -11.24 8.09 15.17
N GLY A 24 -10.25 7.38 14.61
CA GLY A 24 -8.91 7.92 14.33
C GLY A 24 -8.87 8.82 13.08
N PRO A 25 -7.76 9.56 12.88
CA PRO A 25 -7.60 10.39 11.70
C PRO A 25 -7.61 9.53 10.44
N VAL A 26 -8.18 10.09 9.37
CA VAL A 26 -8.05 9.53 8.02
C VAL A 26 -6.61 9.71 7.57
N ARG A 27 -6.01 8.62 7.10
CA ARG A 27 -4.59 8.56 6.70
C ARG A 27 -4.42 8.23 5.22
N GLY A 28 -5.52 7.90 4.55
CA GLY A 28 -5.51 7.59 3.14
C GLY A 28 -6.90 7.45 2.55
N ARG A 29 -6.94 7.04 1.29
CA ARG A 29 -8.15 6.85 0.48
C ARG A 29 -7.98 5.60 -0.37
N LEU A 30 -9.06 4.84 -0.54
CA LEU A 30 -9.13 3.74 -1.48
C LEU A 30 -9.67 4.21 -2.84
N GLY A 31 -9.06 3.72 -3.92
CA GLY A 31 -9.37 4.09 -5.31
C GLY A 31 -8.96 5.52 -5.67
N GLY A 32 -9.56 6.04 -6.75
CA GLY A 32 -9.27 7.37 -7.29
C GLY A 32 -9.64 8.56 -6.38
N PRO A 33 -9.18 9.78 -6.73
CA PRO A 33 -8.56 10.15 -8.01
C PRO A 33 -7.06 9.79 -8.09
N LEU A 34 -6.58 9.54 -9.31
CA LEU A 34 -5.16 9.29 -9.58
C LEU A 34 -4.41 10.62 -9.72
N MET A 35 -3.70 11.01 -8.66
CA MET A 35 -2.90 12.24 -8.62
C MET A 35 -1.42 11.90 -8.74
N LEU A 36 -0.83 12.11 -9.92
CA LEU A 36 0.56 11.75 -10.19
C LEU A 36 1.43 12.98 -10.47
N PRO A 37 2.72 12.94 -10.08
CA PRO A 37 3.71 13.89 -10.59
C PRO A 37 3.76 13.86 -12.13
N PRO A 38 4.02 15.00 -12.80
CA PRO A 38 3.95 15.09 -14.26
C PRO A 38 4.91 14.17 -15.02
N ASP A 39 6.03 13.82 -14.40
CA ASP A 39 7.10 12.97 -14.93
C ASP A 39 6.84 11.47 -14.75
N VAL A 40 5.82 11.11 -13.97
CA VAL A 40 5.43 9.71 -13.76
C VAL A 40 4.40 9.30 -14.81
N PRO A 41 4.64 8.22 -15.58
CA PRO A 41 3.67 7.73 -16.55
C PRO A 41 2.42 7.20 -15.83
N ALA A 42 1.24 7.51 -16.37
CA ALA A 42 -0.01 6.96 -15.86
C ALA A 42 -0.16 5.47 -16.26
N PRO A 43 -0.70 4.61 -15.38
CA PRO A 43 -1.04 3.22 -15.72
C PRO A 43 -2.02 3.12 -16.91
N GLY A 44 -1.99 2.02 -17.66
CA GLY A 44 -2.90 1.79 -18.81
C GLY A 44 -2.66 2.67 -20.05
N GLY A 45 -1.62 3.51 -20.07
CA GLY A 45 -1.17 4.23 -21.27
C GLY A 45 -0.43 3.31 -22.26
N ALA A 46 -0.08 3.83 -23.45
CA ALA A 46 0.60 3.09 -24.54
C ALA A 46 1.97 2.47 -24.19
N SER A 47 2.46 2.69 -22.98
CA SER A 47 3.76 2.21 -22.46
C SER A 47 3.70 1.80 -20.99
N ALA A 48 2.51 1.62 -20.40
CA ALA A 48 2.38 1.45 -18.94
C ALA A 48 1.64 0.16 -18.57
N TRP A 49 2.05 -0.38 -17.42
CA TRP A 49 1.56 -1.56 -16.73
C TRP A 49 0.03 -1.49 -16.50
N ASP A 50 -0.65 -2.63 -16.54
CA ASP A 50 -2.10 -2.76 -16.30
C ASP A 50 -2.47 -2.66 -14.80
N GLU A 51 -1.68 -1.94 -14.02
CA GLU A 51 -1.84 -1.83 -12.58
C GLU A 51 -2.86 -0.75 -12.22
N GLN A 52 -3.80 -1.08 -11.34
CA GLN A 52 -4.85 -0.20 -10.88
C GLN A 52 -4.45 0.48 -9.57
N LEU A 53 -4.78 1.76 -9.41
CA LEU A 53 -4.64 2.45 -8.13
C LEU A 53 -5.57 1.81 -7.08
N ILE A 54 -4.98 1.31 -5.99
CA ILE A 54 -5.73 0.71 -4.89
C ILE A 54 -5.86 1.69 -3.72
N VAL A 55 -4.75 2.33 -3.34
CA VAL A 55 -4.73 3.21 -2.17
C VAL A 55 -3.77 4.37 -2.35
N THR A 56 -4.17 5.52 -1.82
CA THR A 56 -3.28 6.66 -1.56
C THR A 56 -3.15 6.85 -0.06
N LEU A 57 -1.93 6.89 0.47
CA LEU A 57 -1.62 7.16 1.88
C LEU A 57 -0.87 8.48 2.02
N ASP A 58 -1.19 9.25 3.06
CA ASP A 58 -0.50 10.50 3.40
C ASP A 58 0.41 10.26 4.62
N PHE A 59 1.73 10.31 4.40
CA PHE A 59 2.70 10.06 5.45
C PHE A 59 2.75 11.15 6.51
N ALA A 60 2.36 12.39 6.19
CA ALA A 60 2.30 13.46 7.20
C ALA A 60 1.25 13.15 8.28
N THR A 61 0.31 12.25 8.00
CA THR A 61 -0.66 11.82 9.00
C THR A 61 -0.07 10.77 9.94
N VAL A 62 0.88 9.93 9.49
CA VAL A 62 1.44 8.78 10.23
C VAL A 62 2.13 9.27 11.51
N PRO A 63 1.78 8.76 12.70
CA PRO A 63 2.43 9.18 13.93
C PRO A 63 3.86 8.67 13.96
N GLU A 64 4.76 9.49 14.50
CA GLU A 64 6.12 9.07 14.79
C GLU A 64 6.13 7.80 15.64
N GLY A 65 6.94 6.81 15.26
CA GLY A 65 7.05 5.52 15.94
C GLY A 65 5.85 4.57 15.76
N ALA A 66 4.86 4.89 14.93
CA ALA A 66 3.76 3.96 14.63
C ALA A 66 4.19 2.78 13.75
N THR A 67 5.32 2.93 13.05
CA THR A 67 6.03 1.87 12.34
C THR A 67 7.52 1.99 12.68
N ASP A 68 8.24 0.89 12.52
CA ASP A 68 9.71 0.83 12.54
C ASP A 68 10.33 1.13 11.16
N LEU A 69 9.49 1.18 10.12
CA LEU A 69 9.91 1.55 8.77
C LEU A 69 10.43 3.00 8.71
N PRO A 70 11.50 3.26 7.95
CA PRO A 70 12.04 4.60 7.71
C PRO A 70 11.18 5.37 6.70
N LEU A 71 9.91 5.61 7.05
CA LEU A 71 8.97 6.32 6.20
C LEU A 71 9.38 7.80 6.07
N PRO A 72 9.21 8.42 4.89
CA PRO A 72 9.31 9.86 4.76
C PRO A 72 8.38 10.56 5.77
N PRO A 73 8.79 11.72 6.33
CA PRO A 73 7.98 12.44 7.32
C PRO A 73 6.70 13.04 6.72
N ASP A 74 6.65 13.19 5.40
CA ASP A 74 5.54 13.78 4.67
C ASP A 74 5.46 13.23 3.22
N GLY A 75 4.51 13.78 2.46
CA GLY A 75 4.21 13.35 1.10
C GLY A 75 3.20 12.22 1.07
N LYS A 76 2.92 11.75 -0.15
CA LYS A 76 1.92 10.72 -0.40
C LYS A 76 2.52 9.55 -1.13
N VAL A 77 2.12 8.35 -0.76
CA VAL A 77 2.40 7.14 -1.54
C VAL A 77 1.12 6.65 -2.18
N LEU A 78 1.19 6.34 -3.46
CA LEU A 78 0.15 5.69 -4.24
C LEU A 78 0.59 4.24 -4.45
N LEU A 79 -0.26 3.29 -4.08
CA LEU A 79 -0.01 1.86 -4.26
C LEU A 79 -0.94 1.31 -5.33
N PHE A 80 -0.35 0.54 -6.24
CA PHE A 80 -1.00 -0.03 -7.40
C PHE A 80 -0.93 -1.55 -7.35
N ALA A 81 -1.92 -2.22 -7.91
CA ALA A 81 -1.93 -3.67 -8.06
C ALA A 81 -2.54 -4.05 -9.40
N ASN A 82 -1.96 -5.06 -10.05
CA ASN A 82 -2.58 -5.77 -11.15
C ASN A 82 -3.53 -6.82 -10.58
N ALA A 83 -4.83 -6.50 -10.60
CA ALA A 83 -5.87 -7.36 -10.03
C ALA A 83 -6.29 -8.52 -10.97
N ASP A 84 -5.67 -8.62 -12.15
CA ASP A 84 -5.87 -9.71 -13.10
C ASP A 84 -4.88 -10.88 -12.89
N LEU A 85 -3.77 -10.63 -12.19
CA LEU A 85 -2.72 -11.63 -11.96
C LEU A 85 -2.97 -12.38 -10.64
N GLU A 86 -3.65 -13.52 -10.74
CA GLU A 86 -3.57 -14.58 -9.72
C GLU A 86 -2.47 -15.58 -10.09
N PRO A 87 -1.76 -16.19 -9.09
CA PRO A 87 -2.01 -16.14 -7.64
C PRO A 87 -1.26 -15.02 -6.89
N GLU A 88 -0.35 -14.30 -7.55
CA GLU A 88 0.52 -13.29 -6.93
C GLU A 88 0.40 -11.97 -7.71
N PRO A 89 -0.41 -11.02 -7.25
CA PRO A 89 -0.62 -9.78 -7.98
C PRO A 89 0.68 -8.98 -8.03
N GLU A 90 1.17 -8.71 -9.25
CA GLU A 90 2.20 -7.70 -9.46
C GLU A 90 1.65 -6.32 -9.09
N GLY A 91 2.52 -5.42 -8.65
CA GLY A 91 2.10 -4.10 -8.26
C GLY A 91 3.25 -3.12 -8.15
N GLY A 92 2.89 -1.85 -8.03
CA GLY A 92 3.79 -0.73 -8.04
C GLY A 92 3.52 0.24 -6.90
N ALA A 93 4.50 1.10 -6.64
CA ALA A 93 4.35 2.21 -5.72
C ALA A 93 4.94 3.48 -6.33
N VAL A 94 4.23 4.59 -6.19
CA VAL A 94 4.71 5.92 -6.57
C VAL A 94 4.70 6.81 -5.34
N TYR A 95 5.84 7.42 -5.03
CA TYR A 95 5.94 8.44 -4.00
C TYR A 95 5.87 9.84 -4.62
N ALA A 96 4.95 10.66 -4.12
CA ALA A 96 4.83 12.07 -4.44
C ALA A 96 5.30 12.88 -3.21
N PRO A 97 6.47 13.55 -3.29
CA PRO A 97 6.96 14.38 -2.20
C PRO A 97 5.98 15.49 -1.80
N ALA A 98 6.03 15.93 -0.54
CA ALA A 98 5.20 17.04 -0.10
C ALA A 98 5.47 18.32 -0.92
N GLY A 99 4.40 18.97 -1.37
CA GLY A 99 4.48 20.17 -2.20
C GLY A 99 4.91 19.92 -3.65
N ALA A 100 5.18 18.69 -4.06
CA ALA A 100 5.40 18.35 -5.46
C ALA A 100 4.12 18.64 -6.27
N PRO A 101 4.23 19.19 -7.49
CA PRO A 101 3.08 19.35 -8.36
C PRO A 101 2.53 17.98 -8.73
N VAL A 102 1.21 17.84 -8.70
CA VAL A 102 0.50 16.63 -9.14
C VAL A 102 -0.64 17.03 -10.06
N GLU A 103 -0.91 16.18 -11.04
CA GLU A 103 -2.02 16.34 -11.97
C GLU A 103 -2.95 15.13 -11.85
N GLU A 104 -4.25 15.38 -11.98
CA GLU A 104 -5.22 14.29 -12.11
C GLU A 104 -5.01 13.61 -13.46
N ARG A 105 -4.86 12.29 -13.45
CA ARG A 105 -4.66 11.47 -14.64
C ARG A 105 -5.88 10.60 -14.86
N GLU A 106 -6.47 10.69 -16.05
CA GLU A 106 -7.43 9.69 -16.50
C GLU A 106 -6.71 8.37 -16.77
N VAL A 107 -7.34 7.28 -16.36
CA VAL A 107 -6.83 5.92 -16.56
C VAL A 107 -7.84 5.18 -17.42
N SER A 108 -7.36 4.50 -18.46
CA SER A 108 -8.18 3.63 -19.31
C SER A 108 -7.61 2.23 -19.24
N LEU A 109 -7.92 1.53 -18.15
CA LEU A 109 -7.51 0.13 -17.97
C LEU A 109 -8.44 -0.77 -18.78
N ASN A 110 -7.88 -1.76 -19.47
CA ASN A 110 -8.65 -2.68 -20.29
C ASN A 110 -8.25 -4.12 -19.98
N HIS A 111 -8.53 -4.52 -18.74
CA HIS A 111 -8.23 -5.84 -18.18
C HIS A 111 -9.43 -6.34 -17.37
N TYR A 112 -9.50 -7.63 -17.04
CA TYR A 112 -10.73 -8.25 -16.55
C TYR A 112 -11.04 -8.06 -15.05
N VAL A 113 -10.13 -8.08 -14.10
CA VAL A 113 -10.42 -8.12 -12.65
C VAL A 113 -11.39 -9.24 -12.22
N TYR A 114 -10.82 -10.34 -11.74
CA TYR A 114 -11.60 -11.42 -11.12
C TYR A 114 -12.49 -10.90 -9.97
N GLU A 115 -13.68 -11.48 -9.79
CA GLU A 115 -14.78 -11.02 -8.90
C GLU A 115 -15.49 -9.70 -9.28
N TYR A 116 -14.77 -8.70 -9.79
CA TYR A 116 -15.33 -7.37 -10.07
C TYR A 116 -15.77 -7.19 -11.53
N GLY A 117 -15.11 -7.88 -12.45
CA GLY A 117 -15.41 -7.96 -13.88
C GLY A 117 -14.99 -6.76 -14.73
N THR A 118 -14.81 -5.57 -14.14
CA THR A 118 -14.12 -4.45 -14.80
C THR A 118 -13.32 -3.60 -13.79
N PRO A 119 -12.27 -2.88 -14.23
CA PRO A 119 -11.51 -1.97 -13.38
C PRO A 119 -12.36 -0.85 -12.76
N GLU A 120 -13.34 -0.32 -13.49
CA GLU A 120 -14.24 0.74 -13.01
C GLU A 120 -15.14 0.25 -11.87
N LYS A 121 -15.55 -1.02 -11.91
CA LYS A 121 -16.34 -1.62 -10.82
C LYS A 121 -15.50 -1.79 -9.56
N LEU A 122 -14.26 -2.28 -9.70
CA LEU A 122 -13.32 -2.35 -8.58
C LEU A 122 -13.07 -0.96 -7.98
N ASP A 123 -12.80 0.05 -8.81
CA ASP A 123 -12.57 1.41 -8.33
C ASP A 123 -13.83 2.02 -7.67
N ALA A 124 -15.02 1.78 -8.21
CA ALA A 124 -16.27 2.21 -7.60
C ALA A 124 -16.52 1.55 -6.24
N ASP A 125 -16.14 0.28 -6.07
CA ASP A 125 -16.23 -0.45 -4.81
C ASP A 125 -15.22 0.07 -3.78
N LEU A 126 -13.96 0.27 -4.18
CA LEU A 126 -12.91 0.89 -3.35
C LEU A 126 -13.35 2.26 -2.84
N ARG A 127 -13.85 3.13 -3.74
CA ARG A 127 -14.35 4.46 -3.37
C ARG A 127 -15.56 4.40 -2.43
N ARG A 128 -16.37 3.34 -2.49
CA ARG A 128 -17.52 3.12 -1.58
C ARG A 128 -17.08 2.72 -0.18
N THR A 129 -15.99 1.97 -0.04
CA THR A 129 -15.35 1.70 1.26
C THR A 129 -14.93 3.00 1.95
N GLY A 130 -14.44 3.96 1.14
CA GLY A 130 -14.21 5.33 1.58
C GLY A 130 -12.84 5.58 2.19
N ASP A 131 -12.80 6.49 3.14
CA ASP A 131 -11.57 6.96 3.76
C ASP A 131 -10.88 5.87 4.60
N LEU A 132 -9.56 5.74 4.42
CA LEU A 132 -8.75 4.75 5.12
C LEU A 132 -8.24 5.31 6.44
N ARG A 133 -8.75 4.76 7.54
CA ARG A 133 -8.30 5.04 8.91
C ARG A 133 -7.32 3.97 9.36
N LEU A 134 -6.16 4.39 9.83
CA LEU A 134 -5.17 3.48 10.42
C LEU A 134 -4.92 3.82 11.88
N VAL A 135 -4.65 2.80 12.67
CA VAL A 135 -4.29 2.94 14.09
C VAL A 135 -3.03 2.13 14.37
N PRO A 136 -2.20 2.56 15.34
CA PRO A 136 -1.07 1.75 15.80
C PRO A 136 -1.52 0.36 16.27
N GLY A 137 -0.67 -0.62 16.01
CA GLY A 137 -0.83 -2.00 16.39
C GLY A 137 0.52 -2.69 16.48
N VAL A 138 0.47 -4.00 16.73
CA VAL A 138 1.66 -4.85 16.81
C VAL A 138 1.46 -6.01 15.85
N SER A 139 2.42 -6.19 14.95
CA SER A 139 2.52 -7.38 14.11
C SER A 139 3.48 -8.38 14.75
N LEU A 140 3.22 -9.66 14.55
CA LEU A 140 4.19 -10.72 14.76
C LEU A 140 4.66 -11.19 13.38
N PRO A 141 5.95 -11.54 13.19
CA PRO A 141 6.40 -12.14 11.93
C PRO A 141 5.65 -13.45 11.72
N THR A 142 4.75 -13.49 10.74
CA THR A 142 3.83 -14.62 10.57
C THR A 142 4.37 -15.74 9.70
N THR A 143 5.36 -15.51 8.82
CA THR A 143 5.96 -16.56 7.99
C THR A 143 7.37 -16.14 7.56
N PRO A 144 8.42 -17.01 7.66
CA PRO A 144 9.68 -16.75 6.96
C PRO A 144 9.45 -16.64 5.45
N PRO A 145 10.10 -15.70 4.76
CA PRO A 145 9.97 -15.56 3.32
C PRO A 145 10.50 -16.82 2.63
N GLU A 146 9.80 -17.29 1.61
CA GLU A 146 10.26 -18.41 0.79
C GLU A 146 11.37 -17.96 -0.17
N ASP A 147 12.23 -18.87 -0.60
CA ASP A 147 13.39 -18.56 -1.48
C ASP A 147 12.96 -17.86 -2.78
N GLU A 148 11.79 -18.22 -3.31
CA GLU A 148 11.22 -17.62 -4.51
C GLU A 148 10.83 -16.14 -4.29
N MET A 149 10.30 -15.81 -3.11
CA MET A 149 9.97 -14.44 -2.73
C MET A 149 11.25 -13.60 -2.57
N LEU A 150 12.30 -14.17 -1.98
CA LEU A 150 13.59 -13.51 -1.80
C LEU A 150 14.30 -13.23 -3.12
N ALA A 151 14.16 -14.12 -4.10
CA ALA A 151 14.71 -13.91 -5.43
C ALA A 151 14.12 -12.66 -6.12
N ARG A 152 12.84 -12.36 -5.87
CA ARG A 152 12.13 -11.20 -6.45
C ARG A 152 12.22 -9.94 -5.60
N HIS A 153 12.27 -10.11 -4.28
CA HIS A 153 12.37 -9.04 -3.29
C HIS A 153 13.61 -9.26 -2.41
N PRO A 154 14.82 -9.00 -2.95
CA PRO A 154 16.08 -9.32 -2.27
C PRO A 154 16.30 -8.56 -0.96
N HIS A 155 15.49 -7.52 -0.69
CA HIS A 155 15.52 -6.75 0.54
C HIS A 155 14.42 -7.13 1.55
N ALA A 156 13.61 -8.15 1.28
CA ALA A 156 12.50 -8.53 2.16
C ALA A 156 12.98 -9.02 3.54
N GLU A 157 14.15 -9.65 3.64
CA GLU A 157 14.73 -10.03 4.93
C GLU A 157 15.16 -8.82 5.77
N ALA A 158 15.61 -7.74 5.12
CA ALA A 158 16.02 -6.53 5.84
C ALA A 158 14.84 -5.91 6.60
N LEU A 159 13.60 -6.09 6.13
CA LEU A 159 12.38 -5.67 6.84
C LEU A 159 12.14 -6.42 8.15
N ARG A 160 12.83 -7.55 8.40
CA ARG A 160 12.74 -8.30 9.66
C ARG A 160 13.78 -7.83 10.68
N GLU A 161 14.91 -7.28 10.21
CA GLU A 161 16.06 -6.91 11.04
C GLU A 161 16.00 -5.48 11.57
N ILE A 162 15.16 -4.62 11.00
CA ILE A 162 14.86 -3.26 11.51
C ILE A 162 13.93 -3.38 12.70
#